data_AF-A0A812KQ78-F1
#
_entry.id   AF-A0A812KQ78-F1
#
_cell.length_a   1.000
_cell.length_b   1.000
_cell.length_c   1.000
_cell.angle_alpha   90.00
_cell.angle_beta   90.00
_cell.angle_gamma   90.00
#
_symmetry.space_group_name_H-M   'P 1'
#
loop_
_entity.id
_entity.type
_entity.pdbx_description
1 polymer ?
#
loop_
_entity_poly.entity_id
_entity_poly.type
_entity_poly.pdbx_seq_one_letter_code
_entity_poly.pdbx_strand_id
1 'polypeptide(L)'
;MAFNAIGLVTGDKAVTQKIFSEGLGMSFQEFGKGDHLETTTASGVRIMLDTLELMRQINPDYKFAPEACMVHLGFNCSKPSEVDDICNKLKAAGATLEKEPWDAFWGQRYATLREPASGVFLDLFAALPEDADAKKPKT
;
A
#
# COMPACT_ATOMS: atom_id res chain seq x y z
N MET A 1 11.57 -20.64 -9.89
CA MET A 1 10.31 -20.05 -9.38
C MET A 1 10.67 -18.76 -8.65
N ALA A 2 9.95 -17.66 -8.89
CA ALA A 2 10.25 -16.35 -8.33
C ALA A 2 8.97 -15.67 -7.82
N PHE A 3 9.07 -14.93 -6.72
CA PHE A 3 8.00 -14.04 -6.28
C PHE A 3 7.88 -12.88 -7.26
N ASN A 4 6.67 -12.58 -7.74
CA ASN A 4 6.51 -11.63 -8.84
C ASN A 4 5.33 -10.67 -8.68
N ALA A 5 4.30 -11.03 -7.93
CA ALA A 5 3.13 -10.18 -7.78
C ALA A 5 2.43 -10.39 -6.43
N ILE A 6 1.74 -9.34 -5.99
CA ILE A 6 0.77 -9.37 -4.88
C ILE A 6 -0.61 -9.12 -5.48
N GLY A 7 -1.55 -10.02 -5.25
CA GLY A 7 -2.95 -9.85 -5.64
C GLY A 7 -3.75 -9.14 -4.57
N LEU A 8 -4.51 -8.12 -4.96
CA LEU A 8 -5.47 -7.40 -4.14
C LEU A 8 -6.85 -7.55 -4.75
N VAL A 9 -7.85 -7.71 -3.90
CA VAL A 9 -9.25 -7.65 -4.32
C VAL A 9 -9.84 -6.35 -3.82
N THR A 10 -10.58 -5.64 -4.67
CA THR A 10 -11.21 -4.36 -4.32
C THR A 10 -12.71 -4.38 -4.53
N GLY A 11 -13.43 -3.76 -3.59
CA GLY A 11 -14.84 -3.45 -3.71
C GLY A 11 -15.15 -2.28 -4.64
N ASP A 12 -14.17 -1.41 -4.88
CA ASP A 12 -14.29 -0.24 -5.77
C ASP A 12 -12.92 0.08 -6.40
N LYS A 13 -12.75 -0.33 -7.66
CA LYS A 13 -11.49 -0.12 -8.37
C LYS A 13 -11.17 1.35 -8.60
N ALA A 14 -12.17 2.22 -8.75
CA ALA A 14 -11.93 3.64 -9.01
C ALA A 14 -11.35 4.32 -7.76
N VAL A 15 -11.83 3.96 -6.57
CA VAL A 15 -11.27 4.42 -5.29
C VAL A 15 -9.83 3.94 -5.14
N THR A 16 -9.56 2.65 -5.33
CA THR A 16 -8.19 2.11 -5.24
C THR A 16 -7.27 2.78 -6.26
N GLN A 17 -7.68 2.90 -7.52
CA GLN A 17 -6.89 3.57 -8.57
C GLN A 17 -6.59 5.04 -8.23
N LYS A 18 -7.57 5.78 -7.72
CA LYS A 18 -7.38 7.18 -7.29
C LYS A 18 -6.34 7.28 -6.18
N ILE A 19 -6.46 6.46 -5.14
CA ILE A 19 -5.52 6.48 -4.01
C ILE A 19 -4.10 6.13 -4.46
N PHE A 20 -3.95 5.09 -5.28
CA PHE A 20 -2.62 4.68 -5.77
C PHE A 20 -2.01 5.70 -6.74
N SER A 21 -2.81 6.31 -7.62
CA SER A 21 -2.29 7.31 -8.56
C SER A 21 -1.97 8.65 -7.91
N GLU A 22 -2.90 9.22 -7.15
CA GLU A 22 -2.72 10.52 -6.50
C GLU A 22 -1.77 10.44 -5.29
N GLY A 23 -1.80 9.35 -4.54
CA GLY A 23 -1.01 9.17 -3.32
C GLY A 23 0.38 8.61 -3.56
N LEU A 24 0.52 7.63 -4.46
CA LEU A 24 1.76 6.88 -4.67
C LEU A 24 2.33 7.03 -6.09
N GLY A 25 1.67 7.77 -6.98
CA GLY A 25 2.12 7.95 -8.36
C GLY A 25 2.04 6.68 -9.21
N MET A 26 1.25 5.68 -8.79
CA MET A 26 1.11 4.41 -9.50
C MET A 26 -0.16 4.40 -10.34
N SER A 27 0.01 4.22 -11.65
CA SER A 27 -1.10 3.99 -12.58
C SER A 27 -1.26 2.50 -12.86
N PHE A 28 -2.50 2.06 -13.04
CA PHE A 28 -2.85 0.70 -13.37
C PHE A 28 -3.17 0.57 -14.87
N GLN A 29 -2.64 -0.46 -15.49
CA GLN A 29 -3.09 -0.93 -16.80
C GLN A 29 -4.28 -1.88 -16.62
N GLU A 30 -5.32 -1.69 -17.41
CA GLU A 30 -6.49 -2.58 -17.43
C GLU A 30 -6.32 -3.72 -18.44
N PHE A 31 -6.82 -4.90 -18.09
CA PHE A 31 -6.83 -6.09 -18.93
C PHE A 31 -8.25 -6.66 -19.05
N GLY A 32 -8.52 -7.39 -20.12
CA GLY A 32 -9.83 -8.00 -20.35
C GLY A 32 -10.94 -6.97 -20.45
N LYS A 33 -11.96 -7.09 -19.60
CA LYS A 33 -13.07 -6.12 -19.52
C LYS A 33 -12.78 -4.96 -18.57
N GLY A 34 -11.54 -4.84 -18.09
CA GLY A 34 -11.14 -3.89 -17.06
C GLY A 34 -11.43 -4.38 -15.64
N ASP A 35 -11.59 -5.68 -15.48
CA ASP A 35 -11.90 -6.36 -14.23
C ASP A 35 -10.65 -6.96 -13.54
N HIS A 36 -9.54 -7.07 -14.28
CA HIS A 36 -8.18 -7.31 -13.83
C HIS A 36 -7.28 -6.13 -14.21
N LEU A 37 -6.50 -5.63 -13.26
CA LEU A 37 -5.60 -4.50 -13.49
C LEU A 37 -4.21 -4.81 -12.92
N GLU A 38 -3.17 -4.28 -13.55
CA GLU A 38 -1.80 -4.44 -13.05
C GLU A 38 -1.02 -3.13 -13.02
N THR A 39 -0.14 -2.99 -12.04
CA THR A 39 0.93 -1.98 -12.05
C THR A 39 2.25 -2.61 -11.61
N THR A 40 3.36 -2.11 -12.15
CA THR A 40 4.71 -2.56 -11.77
C THR A 40 5.34 -1.53 -10.86
N THR A 41 5.72 -1.94 -9.65
CA THR A 41 6.40 -1.05 -8.71
C THR A 41 7.85 -0.79 -9.15
N ALA A 42 8.47 0.26 -8.61
CA ALA A 42 9.89 0.54 -8.84
C ALA A 42 10.83 -0.60 -8.41
N SER A 43 10.38 -1.49 -7.50
CA SER A 43 11.13 -2.69 -7.08
C SER A 43 11.05 -3.86 -8.07
N GLY A 44 10.17 -3.78 -9.08
CA GLY A 44 9.89 -4.85 -10.04
C GLY A 44 8.80 -5.84 -9.60
N VAL A 45 8.35 -5.81 -8.34
CA VAL A 45 7.15 -6.57 -7.91
C VAL A 45 5.90 -5.91 -8.50
N ARG A 46 4.98 -6.72 -9.03
CA ARG A 46 3.69 -6.25 -9.55
C ARG A 46 2.62 -6.23 -8.46
N ILE A 47 1.67 -5.31 -8.61
CA ILE A 47 0.41 -5.33 -7.88
C ILE A 47 -0.69 -5.65 -8.90
N MET A 48 -1.41 -6.74 -8.64
CA MET A 48 -2.60 -7.12 -9.40
C MET A 48 -3.82 -6.69 -8.60
N LEU A 49 -4.76 -6.01 -9.24
CA LEU A 49 -5.98 -5.52 -8.63
C LEU A 49 -7.17 -6.14 -9.36
N ASP A 50 -7.92 -6.96 -8.64
CA ASP A 50 -9.05 -7.73 -9.14
C ASP A 50 -10.36 -7.19 -8.57
N THR A 51 -11.36 -7.03 -9.43
CA THR A 51 -12.70 -6.64 -8.99
C THR A 51 -13.46 -7.82 -8.35
N LEU A 52 -14.46 -7.52 -7.53
CA LEU A 52 -15.36 -8.56 -6.98
C LEU A 52 -16.11 -9.34 -8.06
N GLU A 53 -16.40 -8.70 -9.20
CA GLU A 53 -17.02 -9.37 -10.33
C GLU A 53 -16.12 -10.48 -10.87
N LEU A 54 -14.85 -10.17 -11.15
CA LEU A 54 -13.87 -11.15 -11.61
C LEU A 54 -13.67 -12.26 -10.57
N MET A 55 -13.50 -11.90 -9.30
CA MET A 55 -13.30 -12.90 -8.24
C MET A 55 -14.47 -13.88 -8.13
N ARG A 56 -15.71 -13.43 -8.34
CA ARG A 56 -16.90 -14.29 -8.34
C ARG A 56 -17.05 -15.12 -9.61
N GLN A 57 -16.51 -14.68 -10.75
CA GLN A 57 -16.43 -15.52 -11.95
C GLN A 57 -15.47 -16.70 -11.73
N ILE A 58 -14.36 -16.48 -11.04
CA ILE A 58 -13.36 -17.51 -10.73
C ILE A 58 -13.83 -18.43 -9.61
N ASN A 59 -14.34 -17.84 -8.51
CA ASN A 59 -14.87 -18.54 -7.36
C ASN A 59 -16.23 -17.94 -6.96
N PRO A 60 -17.35 -18.55 -7.39
CA PRO A 60 -18.69 -18.03 -7.11
C PRO A 60 -19.01 -17.82 -5.63
N ASP A 61 -18.36 -18.58 -4.73
CA ASP A 61 -18.57 -18.49 -3.29
C ASP A 61 -17.63 -17.51 -2.58
N TYR A 62 -16.82 -16.75 -3.34
CA TYR A 62 -15.84 -15.81 -2.79
C TYR A 62 -16.47 -14.85 -1.77
N LYS A 63 -15.92 -14.86 -0.55
CA LYS A 63 -16.32 -13.98 0.55
C LYS A 63 -15.35 -12.81 0.63
N PHE A 64 -15.87 -11.61 0.43
CA PHE A 64 -15.10 -10.39 0.51
C PHE A 64 -15.28 -9.72 1.87
N ALA A 65 -14.16 -9.45 2.54
CA ALA A 65 -14.10 -8.82 3.85
C ALA A 65 -12.84 -7.92 3.92
N PRO A 66 -12.85 -6.73 3.28
CA PRO A 66 -11.70 -5.83 3.27
C PRO A 66 -11.28 -5.40 4.68
N GLU A 67 -12.23 -5.32 5.62
CA GLU A 67 -12.00 -5.04 7.03
C GLU A 67 -11.15 -6.12 7.74
N ALA A 68 -11.14 -7.35 7.22
CA ALA A 68 -10.34 -8.46 7.73
C ALA A 68 -8.99 -8.62 7.00
N CYS A 69 -8.69 -7.77 6.01
CA CYS A 69 -7.39 -7.78 5.35
C CYS A 69 -6.27 -7.46 6.35
N MET A 70 -5.20 -8.24 6.31
CA MET A 70 -4.01 -8.11 7.18
C MET A 70 -2.72 -7.91 6.36
N VAL A 71 -2.83 -7.62 5.07
CA VAL A 71 -1.67 -7.42 4.18
C VAL A 71 -1.21 -5.98 4.29
N HIS A 72 0.10 -5.80 4.49
CA HIS A 72 0.77 -4.51 4.51
C HIS A 72 1.69 -4.38 3.30
N LEU A 73 1.51 -3.30 2.53
CA LEU A 73 2.41 -2.90 1.45
C LEU A 73 3.34 -1.81 1.95
N GLY A 74 4.63 -2.13 2.05
CA GLY A 74 5.65 -1.21 2.52
C GLY A 74 6.29 -0.41 1.39
N PHE A 75 6.28 0.92 1.53
CA PHE A 75 6.87 1.86 0.60
C PHE A 75 8.04 2.59 1.25
N ASN A 76 9.23 2.42 0.69
CA ASN A 76 10.44 3.11 1.14
C ASN A 76 10.50 4.52 0.55
N CYS A 77 10.36 5.52 1.40
CA CYS A 77 10.56 6.93 1.09
C CYS A 77 12.06 7.27 1.16
N SER A 78 12.46 8.29 0.42
CA SER A 78 13.86 8.75 0.32
C SER A 78 14.38 9.40 1.61
N LYS A 79 13.50 10.03 2.39
CA LYS A 79 13.84 10.76 3.62
C LYS A 79 12.66 10.82 4.60
N PRO A 80 12.89 11.03 5.91
CA PRO A 80 11.83 11.13 6.91
C PRO A 80 10.70 12.09 6.54
N SER A 81 11.01 13.30 6.09
CA SER A 81 9.96 14.29 5.77
C SER A 81 9.02 13.85 4.63
N GLU A 82 9.48 12.97 3.75
CA GLU A 82 8.65 12.47 2.65
C GLU A 82 7.58 11.50 3.14
N VAL A 83 7.80 10.81 4.27
CA VAL A 83 6.77 9.98 4.90
C VAL A 83 5.55 10.83 5.27
N ASP A 84 5.78 11.97 5.91
CA ASP A 84 4.73 12.93 6.27
C ASP A 84 4.02 13.51 5.03
N ASP A 85 4.78 13.88 3.99
CA ASP A 85 4.24 14.42 2.74
C ASP A 85 3.33 13.41 2.02
N ILE A 86 3.78 12.16 1.86
CA ILE A 86 3.01 11.10 1.19
C ILE A 86 1.82 10.69 2.05
N CYS A 87 1.96 10.64 3.37
CA CYS A 87 0.84 10.39 4.29
C CYS A 87 -0.30 11.41 4.06
N ASN A 88 0.03 12.70 3.96
CA ASN A 88 -0.94 13.74 3.69
C ASN A 88 -1.60 13.60 2.30
N LYS A 89 -0.82 13.25 1.27
CA LYS A 89 -1.36 12.98 -0.08
C LYS A 89 -2.33 11.80 -0.08
N LEU A 90 -1.99 10.70 0.59
CA LEU A 90 -2.87 9.53 0.69
C LEU A 90 -4.15 9.84 1.46
N LYS A 91 -4.07 10.58 2.58
CA LYS A 91 -5.28 11.07 3.30
C LYS A 91 -6.17 11.90 2.38
N ALA A 92 -5.58 12.85 1.64
CA ALA A 92 -6.32 13.68 0.68
C ALA A 92 -6.92 12.86 -0.48
N ALA A 93 -6.24 11.79 -0.89
CA ALA A 93 -6.73 10.90 -1.93
C ALA A 93 -7.88 9.98 -1.47
N GLY A 94 -8.09 9.84 -0.16
CA GLY A 94 -9.19 9.06 0.44
C GLY A 94 -8.76 7.84 1.26
N ALA A 95 -7.46 7.63 1.48
CA ALA A 95 -6.99 6.58 2.39
C ALA A 95 -7.36 6.91 3.84
N THR A 96 -7.71 5.88 4.61
CA THR A 96 -7.97 6.02 6.05
C THR A 96 -6.65 6.00 6.80
N LEU A 97 -6.43 6.98 7.68
CA LEU A 97 -5.26 6.97 8.53
C LEU A 97 -5.45 5.98 9.68
N GLU A 98 -4.53 5.02 9.81
CA GLU A 98 -4.50 4.06 10.92
C GLU A 98 -3.54 4.53 12.01
N LYS A 99 -2.42 5.15 11.62
CA LYS A 99 -1.42 5.69 12.55
C LYS A 99 -0.69 6.89 11.95
N GLU A 100 -0.80 8.04 12.62
CA GLU A 100 -0.07 9.28 12.26
C GLU A 100 1.44 9.04 12.21
N PRO A 101 2.19 9.75 11.34
CA PRO A 101 3.63 9.60 11.24
C PRO A 101 4.37 9.74 12.57
N TRP A 102 5.25 8.78 12.88
CA TRP A 102 6.03 8.75 14.12
C TRP A 102 7.45 8.23 13.89
N ASP A 103 8.33 8.52 14.84
CA ASP A 103 9.69 7.98 14.87
C ASP A 103 9.65 6.64 15.60
N ALA A 104 9.76 5.55 14.84
CA ALA A 104 9.65 4.21 15.36
C ALA A 104 10.93 3.79 16.10
N PHE A 105 10.79 2.98 17.15
CA PHE A 105 11.91 2.56 18.00
C PHE A 105 12.97 1.70 17.27
N TRP A 106 12.68 1.27 16.05
CA TRP A 106 13.60 0.56 15.16
C TRP A 106 14.34 1.47 14.16
N GLY A 107 14.26 2.80 14.32
CA GLY A 107 15.09 3.76 13.57
C GLY A 107 14.51 4.21 12.24
N GLN A 108 13.18 4.27 12.10
CA GLN A 108 12.51 4.75 10.90
C GLN A 108 11.45 5.80 11.25
N ARG A 109 11.33 6.84 10.42
CA ARG A 109 10.08 7.61 10.33
C ARG A 109 9.07 6.69 9.65
N TYR A 110 7.90 6.53 10.25
CA TYR A 110 6.93 5.53 9.82
C TYR A 110 5.51 6.10 9.88
N ALA A 111 4.63 5.70 8.96
CA ALA A 111 3.21 5.98 9.00
C ALA A 111 2.43 4.79 8.44
N THR A 112 1.20 4.58 8.91
CA THR A 112 0.33 3.51 8.40
C THR A 112 -1.02 4.08 8.02
N LEU A 113 -1.43 3.80 6.79
CA LEU A 113 -2.75 4.09 6.26
C LEU A 113 -3.42 2.80 5.77
N ARG A 114 -4.69 2.91 5.43
CA ARG A 114 -5.49 1.82 4.89
C ARG A 114 -6.26 2.29 3.66
N GLU A 115 -6.16 1.51 2.59
CA GLU A 115 -6.98 1.73 1.39
C GLU A 115 -8.38 1.12 1.65
N PRO A 116 -9.45 1.91 1.74
CA PRO A 116 -10.74 1.43 2.25
C PRO A 116 -11.44 0.43 1.33
N ALA A 117 -11.22 0.47 0.01
CA ALA A 117 -11.94 -0.37 -0.94
C ALA A 117 -11.38 -1.79 -1.02
N SER A 118 -10.07 -1.98 -0.86
CA SER A 118 -9.41 -3.29 -0.80
C SER A 118 -9.09 -3.76 0.63
N GLY A 119 -9.01 -2.81 1.57
CA GLY A 119 -8.64 -3.05 2.96
C GLY A 119 -7.14 -3.19 3.21
N VAL A 120 -6.30 -3.13 2.18
CA VAL A 120 -4.84 -3.27 2.31
C VAL A 120 -4.23 -2.11 3.10
N PHE A 121 -3.24 -2.41 3.94
CA PHE A 121 -2.47 -1.39 4.64
C PHE A 121 -1.36 -0.84 3.73
N LEU A 122 -1.15 0.47 3.82
CA LEU A 122 -0.11 1.22 3.13
C LEU A 122 0.85 1.76 4.18
N ASP A 123 1.99 1.10 4.32
CA ASP A 123 3.04 1.50 5.24
C ASP A 123 4.06 2.36 4.51
N LEU A 124 4.32 3.54 5.05
CA LEU A 124 5.31 4.48 4.54
C LEU A 124 6.47 4.53 5.51
N PHE A 125 7.71 4.42 5.03
CA PHE A 125 8.85 4.49 5.92
C PHE A 125 10.10 5.08 5.27
N ALA A 126 10.91 5.73 6.08
CA ALA A 126 12.27 6.14 5.72
C ALA A 126 13.19 5.94 6.93
N ALA A 127 14.46 5.64 6.67
CA ALA A 127 15.47 5.62 7.73
C ALA A 127 15.55 7.00 8.40
N LEU A 128 15.56 7.03 9.73
CA LEU A 128 15.93 8.25 10.46
C LEU A 128 17.42 8.53 10.22
N PRO A 129 17.85 9.81 10.30
CA PRO A 129 19.27 10.13 10.32
C PRO A 129 19.95 9.31 11.43
N GLU A 130 21.14 8.77 11.17
CA GLU A 130 21.91 8.13 12.24
C GLU A 130 22.09 9.14 13.38
N ASP A 131 21.54 8.84 14.55
CA ASP A 131 22.03 9.45 15.78
C ASP A 131 23.47 8.96 15.94
N ALA A 132 24.44 9.88 15.87
CA ALA A 132 25.85 9.56 16.03
C ALA A 132 26.14 8.80 17.36
N ASP A 133 25.21 8.89 18.33
CA ASP A 133 25.28 8.28 19.66
C ASP A 133 24.54 6.93 19.80
N ALA A 134 23.74 6.50 18.82
CA ALA A 134 22.86 5.32 18.95
C ALA A 134 23.53 3.97 18.59
N LYS A 135 24.82 3.96 18.21
CA LYS A 135 25.59 2.75 17.83
C LYS A 135 25.98 1.84 19.01
N LYS A 136 25.04 1.56 19.93
CA LYS A 136 25.18 0.40 20.82
C LYS A 136 23.92 -0.46 20.79
N PRO A 137 24.02 -1.74 20.37
CA PRO A 137 22.95 -2.69 20.64
C PRO A 137 22.72 -2.69 22.15
N LYS A 138 21.45 -2.52 22.58
CA LYS A 138 21.08 -2.81 23.96
C LYS A 138 21.23 -4.32 24.16
N THR A 139 22.26 -4.70 24.90
CA THR A 139 22.50 -6.07 25.39
C THR A 139 21.41 -6.50 26.34
#